data_AF-A0A2T0AW03-F1
#
_entry.id   AF-A0A2T0AW03-F1
#
_cell.length_a   1.000
_cell.length_b   1.000
_cell.length_c   1.000
_cell.angle_alpha   90.00
_cell.angle_beta   90.00
_cell.angle_gamma   90.00
#
_symmetry.space_group_name_H-M   'P 1'
#
loop_
_entity.id
_entity.type
_entity.pdbx_description
1 polymer ?
#
loop_
_entity_poly.entity_id
_entity_poly.type
_entity_poly.pdbx_seq_one_letter_code
_entity_poly.pdbx_strand_id
1 'polypeptide(L)'
;MDKYLVARLESLKQEKDQLKKALGILAVLTAALKPLGIKPILVGGRALEFYTLGGYATKDMDLVINGREQAKAILARMGFLHRPGERHWYHEELDKAGVTTGVTIFVTEGVYHG
;
A
#
# COMPACT_ATOMS: atom_id res chain seq x y z
N MET A 1 5.08 15.66 -2.66
CA MET A 1 5.19 14.70 -1.54
C MET A 1 6.44 15.06 -0.75
N ASP A 2 6.49 14.77 0.54
CA ASP A 2 7.67 15.03 1.37
C ASP A 2 8.92 14.33 0.81
N LYS A 3 10.08 15.01 0.83
CA LYS A 3 11.33 14.53 0.21
C LYS A 3 11.83 13.23 0.84
N TYR A 4 11.64 13.05 2.15
CA TYR A 4 12.01 11.82 2.86
C TYR A 4 11.11 10.66 2.46
N LEU A 5 9.82 10.90 2.24
CA LEU A 5 8.89 9.88 1.75
C LEU A 5 9.23 9.42 0.33
N VAL A 6 9.63 10.35 -0.55
CA VAL A 6 10.11 10.01 -1.90
C VAL A 6 11.38 9.16 -1.80
N ALA A 7 12.39 9.60 -1.05
CA ALA A 7 13.64 8.86 -0.89
C ALA A 7 13.41 7.46 -0.27
N ARG A 8 12.47 7.35 0.67
CA ARG A 8 12.10 6.07 1.27
C ARG A 8 11.45 5.16 0.22
N LEU A 9 10.53 5.67 -0.60
CA LEU A 9 9.89 4.91 -1.66
C LEU A 9 10.91 4.39 -2.69
N GLU A 10 11.88 5.22 -3.08
CA GLU A 10 12.97 4.81 -3.96
C GLU A 10 13.82 3.68 -3.36
N SER A 11 14.14 3.76 -2.06
CA SER A 11 14.91 2.71 -1.38
C SER A 11 14.20 1.35 -1.40
N LEU A 12 12.86 1.34 -1.42
CA LEU A 12 12.06 0.10 -1.38
C LEU A 12 12.08 -0.65 -2.71
N LYS A 13 12.44 -0.01 -3.82
CA LYS A 13 12.65 -0.67 -5.11
C LYS A 13 13.75 -1.73 -5.04
N GLN A 14 14.74 -1.53 -4.18
CA GLN A 14 15.89 -2.43 -3.99
C GLN A 14 15.71 -3.44 -2.85
N GLU A 15 14.63 -3.33 -2.07
CA GLU A 15 14.34 -4.28 -0.98
C GLU A 15 14.04 -5.68 -1.56
N LYS A 16 14.69 -6.70 -1.03
CA LYS A 16 14.54 -8.10 -1.49
C LYS A 16 13.50 -8.84 -0.66
N ASP A 17 13.39 -8.48 0.62
CA ASP A 17 12.41 -9.04 1.53
C ASP A 17 11.02 -8.47 1.20
N GLN A 18 10.15 -9.34 0.67
CA GLN A 18 8.81 -9.00 0.21
C GLN A 18 7.96 -8.38 1.33
N LEU A 19 8.10 -8.91 2.55
CA LEU A 19 7.37 -8.44 3.72
C LEU A 19 7.85 -7.05 4.11
N LYS A 20 9.17 -6.84 4.19
CA LYS A 20 9.73 -5.50 4.49
C LYS A 20 9.36 -4.47 3.43
N LYS A 21 9.30 -4.88 2.16
CA LYS A 21 8.89 -3.99 1.06
C LYS A 21 7.43 -3.57 1.21
N ALA A 22 6.54 -4.53 1.40
CA ALA A 22 5.11 -4.28 1.61
C ALA A 22 4.86 -3.36 2.82
N LEU A 23 5.46 -3.66 3.97
CA LEU A 23 5.39 -2.83 5.18
C LEU A 23 5.97 -1.44 4.97
N GLY A 24 7.07 -1.33 4.22
CA GLY A 24 7.68 -0.05 3.86
C GLY A 24 6.74 0.82 3.02
N ILE A 25 6.08 0.22 2.02
CA ILE A 25 5.11 0.93 1.16
C ILE A 25 3.90 1.39 1.99
N LEU A 26 3.36 0.51 2.84
CA LEU A 26 2.27 0.86 3.76
C LEU A 26 2.67 2.00 4.72
N ALA A 27 3.90 1.98 5.23
CA ALA A 27 4.41 3.04 6.09
C ALA A 27 4.52 4.39 5.36
N VAL A 28 5.01 4.40 4.11
CA VAL A 28 5.06 5.61 3.28
C VAL A 28 3.66 6.13 2.99
N LEU A 29 2.74 5.25 2.59
CA LEU A 29 1.33 5.62 2.33
C LEU A 29 0.67 6.20 3.58
N THR A 30 0.85 5.55 4.74
CA THR A 30 0.31 6.02 6.03
C THR A 30 0.88 7.38 6.39
N ALA A 31 2.19 7.59 6.23
CA ALA A 31 2.82 8.88 6.51
C ALA A 31 2.34 9.98 5.57
N ALA A 32 2.13 9.67 4.28
CA ALA A 32 1.61 10.62 3.30
C ALA A 32 0.14 11.00 3.53
N LEU A 33 -0.65 10.09 4.13
CA LEU A 33 -2.06 10.31 4.47
C LEU A 33 -2.27 10.95 5.85
N LYS A 34 -1.29 10.86 6.74
CA LYS A 34 -1.35 11.44 8.11
C LYS A 34 -1.77 12.92 8.14
N PRO A 35 -1.27 13.83 7.28
CA PRO A 35 -1.69 15.23 7.29
C PRO A 35 -3.18 15.44 6.94
N LEU A 36 -3.80 14.45 6.30
CA LEU A 36 -5.22 14.47 5.93
C LEU A 36 -6.11 13.81 6.99
N GLY A 37 -5.53 13.35 8.11
CA GLY A 37 -6.27 12.63 9.16
C GLY A 37 -6.73 11.23 8.75
N ILE A 38 -6.19 10.69 7.66
CA ILE A 38 -6.59 9.39 7.11
C ILE A 38 -5.63 8.30 7.61
N LYS A 39 -6.18 7.20 8.12
CA LYS A 39 -5.41 6.06 8.61
C LYS A 39 -5.81 4.78 7.85
N PRO A 40 -4.95 4.27 6.96
CA PRO A 40 -5.18 2.99 6.32
C PRO A 40 -5.19 1.84 7.35
N ILE A 41 -6.09 0.89 7.16
CA ILE A 41 -6.17 -0.35 7.92
C ILE A 41 -5.84 -1.49 6.97
N LEU A 42 -4.77 -2.24 7.27
CA LEU A 42 -4.43 -3.46 6.54
C LEU A 42 -5.42 -4.57 6.95
N VAL A 43 -6.10 -5.17 5.97
CA VAL A 43 -7.16 -6.19 6.17
C VAL A 43 -6.91 -7.45 5.31
N GLY A 44 -7.88 -8.37 5.29
CA GLY A 44 -7.88 -9.60 4.49
C GLY A 44 -7.52 -10.85 5.31
N GLY A 45 -7.78 -12.06 4.77
CA GLY A 45 -7.38 -13.35 5.38
C GLY A 45 -5.87 -13.48 5.60
N ARG A 46 -5.12 -12.55 5.03
CA ARG A 46 -3.67 -12.38 5.06
C ARG A 46 -3.17 -11.61 6.27
N ALA A 47 -3.98 -10.74 6.88
CA ALA A 47 -3.66 -10.13 8.16
C ALA A 47 -3.37 -11.20 9.23
N LEU A 48 -4.01 -12.37 9.12
CA LEU A 48 -3.78 -13.53 9.97
C LEU A 48 -2.44 -14.26 9.67
N GLU A 49 -1.98 -14.28 8.42
CA GLU A 49 -0.63 -14.76 8.06
C GLU A 49 0.49 -13.82 8.51
N PHE A 50 0.23 -12.49 8.54
CA PHE A 50 1.14 -11.49 9.13
C PHE A 50 1.42 -11.75 10.62
N TYR A 51 0.46 -12.35 11.36
CA TYR A 51 0.62 -12.74 12.76
C TYR A 51 1.20 -14.15 12.96
N THR A 52 1.36 -14.95 11.91
CA THR A 52 1.69 -16.39 12.03
C THR A 52 2.94 -16.86 11.26
N LEU A 53 3.78 -15.96 10.71
CA LEU A 53 5.06 -16.30 10.05
C LEU A 53 4.92 -17.35 8.91
N GLY A 54 3.74 -17.47 8.31
CA GLY A 54 3.48 -18.40 7.22
C GLY A 54 4.22 -18.02 5.93
N GLY A 55 4.96 -18.96 5.35
CA GLY A 55 5.92 -18.78 4.24
C GLY A 55 5.35 -18.41 2.86
N TYR A 56 4.15 -17.83 2.79
CA TYR A 56 3.56 -17.31 1.55
C TYR A 56 3.31 -15.81 1.67
N ALA A 57 4.38 -15.03 1.44
CA ALA A 57 4.26 -13.61 1.15
C ALA A 57 3.57 -13.46 -0.22
N THR A 58 2.24 -13.49 -0.23
CA THR A 58 1.46 -13.14 -1.41
C THR A 58 1.71 -11.69 -1.77
N LYS A 59 1.46 -11.45 -3.05
CA LYS A 59 1.77 -10.29 -3.84
C LYS A 59 0.92 -9.06 -3.44
N ASP A 60 -0.34 -9.26 -3.04
CA ASP A 60 -1.28 -8.14 -2.89
C ASP A 60 -1.52 -7.68 -1.44
N MET A 61 -1.68 -6.36 -1.23
CA MET A 61 -2.05 -5.74 0.05
C MET A 61 -3.45 -5.17 0.02
N ASP A 62 -4.29 -5.60 0.96
CA ASP A 62 -5.68 -5.18 1.07
C ASP A 62 -5.84 -4.07 2.11
N LEU A 63 -6.24 -2.87 1.69
CA LEU A 63 -6.36 -1.71 2.59
C LEU A 63 -7.78 -1.17 2.66
N VAL A 64 -8.31 -1.03 3.87
CA VAL A 64 -9.49 -0.21 4.17
C VAL A 64 -9.07 1.20 4.53
N ILE A 65 -9.69 2.20 3.88
CA ILE A 65 -9.32 3.61 4.04
C ILE A 65 -10.55 4.51 4.04
N ASN A 66 -10.67 5.37 5.06
CA ASN A 66 -11.71 6.38 5.22
C ASN A 66 -11.39 7.70 4.48
N GLY A 67 -11.09 7.62 3.18
CA GLY A 67 -10.65 8.76 2.38
C GLY A 67 -10.19 8.36 0.99
N ARG A 68 -11.12 7.81 0.20
CA ARG A 68 -10.86 7.16 -1.09
C ARG A 68 -10.07 8.04 -2.06
N GLU A 69 -10.62 9.21 -2.38
CA GLU A 69 -10.09 10.04 -3.45
C GLU A 69 -8.74 10.65 -3.05
N GLN A 70 -8.56 10.95 -1.77
CA GLN A 70 -7.29 11.35 -1.18
C GLN A 70 -6.24 10.24 -1.30
N ALA A 71 -6.60 8.99 -0.98
CA ALA A 71 -5.71 7.84 -1.11
C ALA A 71 -5.30 7.60 -2.56
N LYS A 72 -6.24 7.66 -3.50
CA LYS A 72 -5.95 7.57 -4.94
C LYS A 72 -4.99 8.67 -5.40
N ALA A 73 -5.21 9.91 -4.96
CA ALA A 73 -4.33 11.03 -5.30
C ALA A 73 -2.91 10.84 -4.74
N ILE A 74 -2.78 10.30 -3.53
CA ILE A 74 -1.48 9.99 -2.93
C ILE A 74 -0.79 8.83 -3.67
N LEU A 75 -1.51 7.75 -3.98
CA LEU A 75 -0.98 6.64 -4.78
C LEU A 75 -0.47 7.09 -6.15
N ALA A 76 -1.24 7.91 -6.86
CA ALA A 76 -0.81 8.48 -8.13
C ALA A 76 0.47 9.32 -7.99
N ARG A 77 0.59 10.12 -6.91
CA ARG A 77 1.82 10.87 -6.59
C ARG A 77 3.00 9.99 -6.19
N MET A 78 2.73 8.78 -5.69
CA MET A 78 3.72 7.75 -5.40
C MET A 78 4.10 6.95 -6.67
N GLY A 79 3.55 7.27 -7.84
CA GLY A 79 3.86 6.57 -9.10
C GLY A 79 3.08 5.26 -9.30
N PHE A 80 2.07 4.98 -8.46
CA PHE A 80 1.16 3.87 -8.71
C PHE A 80 0.20 4.22 -9.85
N LEU A 81 -0.04 3.22 -10.68
CA LEU A 81 -0.95 3.25 -11.81
C LEU A 81 -2.19 2.42 -11.48
N HIS A 82 -3.31 2.75 -12.11
CA HIS A 82 -4.52 1.93 -12.11
C HIS A 82 -5.18 2.06 -13.47
N ARG A 83 -5.90 1.03 -13.91
CA ARG A 83 -6.70 1.09 -15.12
C ARG A 83 -8.13 1.55 -14.79
N PRO A 84 -8.79 2.32 -15.67
CA PRO A 84 -10.19 2.66 -15.49
C PRO A 84 -11.05 1.41 -15.28
N GLY A 85 -11.85 1.40 -14.21
CA GLY A 85 -12.69 0.25 -13.85
C GLY A 85 -12.01 -0.80 -12.96
N GLU A 86 -10.69 -0.74 -12.76
CA GLU A 86 -9.98 -1.63 -11.84
C GLU A 86 -9.92 -1.05 -10.41
N ARG A 87 -10.02 -1.95 -9.43
CA ARG A 87 -9.85 -1.61 -7.99
C ARG A 87 -8.39 -1.66 -7.54
N HIS A 88 -7.52 -2.24 -8.37
CA HIS A 88 -6.14 -2.53 -8.06
C HIS A 88 -5.24 -1.37 -8.52
N TRP A 89 -4.27 -1.02 -7.67
CA TRP A 89 -3.21 -0.11 -8.00
C TRP A 89 -1.89 -0.88 -8.05
N TYR A 90 -1.06 -0.59 -9.03
CA TYR A 90 0.20 -1.29 -9.26
C TYR A 90 1.33 -0.31 -9.55
N HIS A 91 2.58 -0.69 -9.33
CA HIS A 91 3.72 0.19 -9.61
C HIS A 91 4.79 -0.59 -10.35
N GLU A 92 5.02 -0.27 -11.62
CA GLU A 92 5.84 -1.09 -12.54
C GLU A 92 7.24 -1.42 -12.02
N GLU A 93 7.93 -0.46 -11.39
CA GLU A 93 9.29 -0.69 -10.88
C GLU A 93 9.33 -1.47 -9.56
N LEU A 94 8.36 -1.22 -8.66
CA LEU A 94 8.20 -2.02 -7.46
C LEU A 94 7.79 -3.45 -7.84
N ASP A 95 7.10 -3.60 -8.98
CA ASP A 95 6.58 -4.86 -9.49
C ASP A 95 7.65 -5.74 -10.16
N LYS A 96 8.57 -5.13 -10.91
CA LYS A 96 9.67 -5.82 -11.61
C LYS A 96 10.67 -6.47 -10.64
N ALA A 97 10.71 -6.03 -9.38
CA ALA A 97 11.60 -6.57 -8.35
C ALA A 97 11.08 -7.88 -7.69
N GLY A 98 10.16 -8.60 -8.35
CA GLY A 98 9.65 -9.91 -7.92
C GLY A 98 8.48 -9.88 -6.94
N VAL A 99 8.01 -8.68 -6.57
CA VAL A 99 6.75 -8.46 -5.85
C VAL A 99 5.77 -8.10 -6.95
N THR A 100 4.58 -8.67 -7.10
CA THR A 100 3.55 -7.90 -7.82
C THR A 100 2.96 -7.04 -6.73
N THR A 101 3.39 -5.80 -6.57
CA THR A 101 2.87 -4.87 -5.56
C THR A 101 1.52 -4.34 -6.03
N GLY A 102 0.59 -5.27 -6.25
CA GLY A 102 -0.82 -4.96 -6.37
C GLY A 102 -1.28 -4.47 -5.01
N VAL A 103 -1.23 -3.16 -4.80
CA VAL A 103 -1.92 -2.57 -3.65
C VAL A 103 -3.39 -2.56 -4.03
N THR A 104 -4.13 -3.56 -3.55
CA THR A 104 -5.58 -3.60 -3.67
C THR A 104 -6.16 -2.72 -2.58
N ILE A 105 -6.43 -1.46 -2.91
CA ILE A 105 -7.16 -0.61 -1.96
C ILE A 105 -8.65 -0.96 -2.05
N PHE A 106 -9.07 -1.82 -1.12
CA PHE A 106 -10.48 -2.03 -0.81
C PHE A 106 -11.01 -0.84 -0.03
N VAL A 107 -11.41 0.19 -0.76
CA VAL A 107 -12.13 1.29 -0.15
C VAL A 107 -13.52 0.80 0.21
N THR A 108 -13.69 0.37 1.46
CA THR A 108 -15.01 0.24 2.05
C THR A 108 -15.42 1.63 2.53
N GLU A 109 -16.61 2.10 2.15
CA GLU A 109 -17.26 3.20 2.86
C GLU A 109 -17.71 2.65 4.22
N GLY A 110 -16.73 2.47 5.11
CA GLY A 110 -16.93 1.95 6.45
C GLY A 110 -16.32 2.93 7.43
N VAL A 111 -17.17 3.69 8.12
CA VAL A 111 -16.75 4.46 9.29
C VAL A 111 -16.37 3.44 10.37
N TYR A 112 -15.08 3.12 10.47
CA TYR A 112 -14.56 2.39 11.63
C TYR A 112 -14.64 3.33 12.83
N HIS A 113 -15.70 3.17 13.61
CA HIS A 113 -15.78 3.73 14.96
C HIS A 113 -14.82 2.89 15.80
N GLY A 114 -13.68 3.47 16.14
CA GLY A 114 -12.77 2.92 17.15
C GLY A 114 -13.36 3.03 18.54
#